data_AF-A0A1B6DR39-F1
#
_entry.id   AF-A0A1B6DR39-F1
#
_cell.length_a   1.000
_cell.length_b   1.000
_cell.length_c   1.000
_cell.angle_alpha   90.00
_cell.angle_beta   90.00
_cell.angle_gamma   90.00
#
_symmetry.space_group_name_H-M   'P 1'
#
loop_
_entity.id
_entity.type
_entity.pdbx_description
1 polymer ?
#
loop_
_entity_poly.entity_id
_entity_poly.type
_entity_poly.pdbx_seq_one_letter_code
_entity_poly.pdbx_strand_id
1 'polypeptide(L)'
;DVQFHFAPSSVNSDGGEQIRKILNLRDRVYNTMYKPLVEAETWTILPLLLRPKSSGWVKLKSKNPLHYPVIEPNYFTHREDIDVLIEGIRIAFNVSNTKAFRKRGSRPLLTQMPGCRKYPFDTDEYWECAMRHFTFTIYHPTGTCKMGVDPDAVVDPRLRVYGVKGLRVIDASIMP
;
A
#
# COMPACT_ATOMS: atom_id res chain seq x y z
N ASP A 1 -0.45 0.48 -14.16
CA ASP A 1 -1.02 -0.87 -13.95
C ASP A 1 -1.49 -1.04 -12.54
N VAL A 2 -2.66 -1.67 -12.38
CA VAL A 2 -3.28 -1.96 -11.09
C VAL A 2 -3.62 -3.45 -11.02
N GLN A 3 -3.30 -4.09 -9.91
CA GLN A 3 -3.82 -5.41 -9.54
C GLN A 3 -4.94 -5.23 -8.53
N PHE A 4 -6.03 -5.98 -8.66
CA PHE A 4 -7.09 -6.02 -7.65
C PHE A 4 -6.95 -7.27 -6.79
N HIS A 5 -6.68 -7.08 -5.50
CA HIS A 5 -6.72 -8.17 -4.52
C HIS A 5 -8.12 -8.25 -3.93
N PHE A 6 -8.82 -9.37 -4.18
CA PHE A 6 -10.12 -9.65 -3.59
C PHE A 6 -9.96 -10.45 -2.30
N ALA A 7 -10.49 -9.91 -1.20
CA ALA A 7 -10.49 -10.58 0.08
C ALA A 7 -11.94 -10.77 0.57
N PRO A 8 -12.32 -11.98 1.05
CA PRO A 8 -13.61 -12.20 1.71
C PRO A 8 -13.60 -11.66 3.16
N SER A 9 -12.83 -10.60 3.41
CA SER A 9 -12.60 -9.99 4.70
C SER A 9 -12.22 -8.52 4.53
N SER A 10 -12.37 -7.78 5.63
CA SER A 10 -11.99 -6.37 5.78
C SER A 10 -11.28 -6.14 7.12
N VAL A 11 -10.86 -4.90 7.39
CA VAL A 11 -10.12 -4.52 8.62
C VAL A 11 -10.84 -4.89 9.92
N ASN A 12 -12.18 -4.96 9.92
CA ASN A 12 -13.01 -5.32 11.07
C ASN A 12 -13.07 -6.83 11.38
N SER A 13 -12.61 -7.70 10.47
CA SER A 13 -12.94 -9.13 10.49
C SER A 13 -12.37 -9.90 11.68
N ASP A 14 -11.37 -9.35 12.36
CA ASP A 14 -10.75 -9.93 13.56
C ASP A 14 -11.12 -9.17 14.84
N GLY A 15 -12.20 -8.39 14.82
CA GLY A 15 -12.61 -7.55 15.96
C GLY A 15 -11.63 -6.43 16.30
N GLY A 16 -10.63 -6.16 15.45
CA GLY A 16 -9.59 -5.16 15.69
C GLY A 16 -8.46 -5.68 16.58
N GLU A 17 -8.23 -6.99 16.66
CA GLU A 17 -7.17 -7.54 17.50
C GLU A 17 -5.77 -7.38 16.89
N GLN A 18 -5.61 -7.77 15.61
CA GLN A 18 -4.33 -7.88 14.91
C GLN A 18 -4.28 -7.02 13.64
N ILE A 19 -5.29 -7.10 12.76
CA ILE A 19 -5.29 -6.44 11.45
C ILE A 19 -5.09 -4.94 11.61
N ARG A 20 -5.78 -4.29 12.56
CA ARG A 20 -5.58 -2.85 12.80
C ARG A 20 -4.15 -2.49 13.23
N LYS A 21 -3.47 -3.38 13.98
CA LYS A 21 -2.10 -3.16 14.46
C LYS A 21 -1.09 -3.37 13.33
N ILE A 22 -1.27 -4.43 12.54
CA ILE A 22 -0.45 -4.74 11.37
C ILE A 22 -0.50 -3.59 10.36
N LEU A 23 -1.69 -3.03 10.13
CA LEU A 23 -1.90 -1.88 9.24
C LEU A 23 -1.54 -0.53 9.89
N ASN A 24 -1.10 -0.53 11.16
CA ASN A 24 -0.79 0.65 11.95
C ASN A 24 -1.88 1.74 11.90
N LEU A 25 -3.15 1.30 11.97
CA LEU A 25 -4.29 2.19 11.90
C LEU A 25 -4.46 2.95 13.22
N ARG A 26 -4.62 4.28 13.11
CA ARG A 26 -4.95 5.12 14.27
C ARG A 26 -6.31 4.71 14.83
N ASP A 27 -6.45 4.69 16.15
CA ASP A 27 -7.69 4.33 16.85
C ASP A 27 -8.91 5.11 16.34
N ARG A 28 -8.75 6.42 16.08
CA ARG A 28 -9.83 7.25 15.54
C ARG A 28 -10.33 6.75 14.19
N VAL A 29 -9.44 6.30 13.30
CA VAL A 29 -9.82 5.76 11.99
C VAL A 29 -10.54 4.42 12.17
N TYR A 30 -9.96 3.50 12.96
CA TYR A 30 -10.56 2.20 13.21
C TYR A 30 -11.95 2.31 13.85
N ASN A 31 -12.08 3.09 14.93
CA ASN A 31 -13.32 3.24 15.68
C ASN A 31 -14.43 3.89 14.88
N THR A 32 -14.13 4.82 13.96
CA THR A 32 -15.14 5.43 13.10
C THR A 32 -15.52 4.52 11.93
N MET A 33 -14.54 3.92 11.25
CA MET A 33 -14.77 3.28 9.96
C MET A 33 -15.12 1.80 10.08
N TYR A 34 -14.47 1.07 10.99
CA TYR A 34 -14.43 -0.40 10.97
C TYR A 34 -15.07 -1.03 12.21
N LYS A 35 -14.91 -0.44 13.40
CA LYS A 35 -15.52 -0.97 14.64
C LYS A 35 -17.05 -1.16 14.54
N PRO A 36 -17.83 -0.27 13.89
CA PRO A 36 -19.27 -0.48 13.72
C PRO A 36 -19.63 -1.68 12.81
N LEU A 37 -18.65 -2.26 12.11
CA LEU A 37 -18.84 -3.36 11.16
C LEU A 37 -18.39 -4.72 11.71
N VAL A 38 -18.01 -4.83 12.99
CA VAL A 38 -17.46 -6.09 13.56
C VAL A 38 -18.41 -7.28 13.39
N GLU A 39 -19.71 -7.07 13.53
CA GLU A 39 -20.74 -8.11 13.36
C GLU A 39 -21.24 -8.23 11.89
N ALA A 40 -20.68 -7.46 10.96
CA ALA A 40 -21.13 -7.44 9.58
C ALA A 40 -20.29 -8.37 8.69
N GLU A 41 -20.95 -9.02 7.73
CA GLU A 41 -20.26 -9.69 6.63
C GLU A 41 -19.64 -8.64 5.70
N THR A 42 -18.31 -8.66 5.59
CA THR A 42 -17.54 -7.67 4.83
C THR A 42 -16.57 -8.33 3.86
N TRP A 43 -16.31 -7.65 2.76
CA TRP A 43 -15.32 -8.05 1.76
C TRP A 43 -14.60 -6.80 1.25
N THR A 44 -13.46 -6.96 0.60
CA THR A 44 -12.66 -5.83 0.12
C THR A 44 -12.03 -6.11 -1.23
N ILE A 45 -11.98 -5.07 -2.06
CA ILE A 45 -11.08 -4.97 -3.22
C ILE A 45 -9.98 -4.00 -2.82
N LEU A 46 -8.74 -4.46 -2.84
CA LEU A 46 -7.56 -3.60 -2.67
C LEU A 46 -6.99 -3.30 -4.06
N PRO A 47 -7.03 -2.05 -4.54
CA PRO A 47 -6.26 -1.63 -5.70
C PRO A 47 -4.78 -1.55 -5.33
N LEU A 48 -3.94 -2.34 -5.98
CA LEU A 48 -2.50 -2.35 -5.81
C LEU A 48 -1.81 -1.72 -7.01
N LEU A 49 -1.02 -0.68 -6.77
CA LEU A 49 -0.19 -0.07 -7.80
C LEU A 49 1.03 -0.95 -8.07
N LEU A 50 1.12 -1.53 -9.28
CA LEU A 50 2.15 -2.53 -9.60
C LEU A 50 3.48 -1.92 -10.05
N ARG A 51 3.44 -0.70 -10.62
CA ARG A 51 4.60 0.00 -11.15
C ARG A 51 4.62 1.45 -10.62
N PRO A 52 4.82 1.64 -9.30
CA PRO A 52 4.84 2.97 -8.72
C PRO A 52 6.00 3.78 -9.29
N LYS A 53 5.79 5.09 -9.41
CA LYS A 53 6.81 6.08 -9.76
C LYS A 53 7.54 6.59 -8.53
N SER A 54 6.85 6.66 -7.40
CA SER A 54 7.45 6.99 -6.12
C SER A 54 8.46 5.93 -5.69
N SER A 55 9.63 6.37 -5.27
CA SER A 55 10.70 5.52 -4.75
C SER A 55 11.21 6.02 -3.39
N GLY A 56 11.60 5.04 -2.58
CA GLY A 56 12.04 5.24 -1.21
C GLY A 56 13.53 4.95 -1.00
N TRP A 57 13.93 4.87 0.26
CA TRP A 57 15.27 4.46 0.65
C TRP A 57 15.27 3.68 1.97
N VAL A 58 16.34 2.91 2.16
CA VAL A 58 16.67 2.24 3.42
C VAL A 58 18.06 2.72 3.84
N LYS A 59 18.22 3.20 5.08
CA LYS A 59 19.51 3.67 5.61
C LYS A 59 19.78 3.12 6.99
N LEU A 60 21.06 2.89 7.29
CA LEU A 60 21.50 2.54 8.63
C LEU A 60 21.14 3.65 9.61
N LYS A 61 20.48 3.28 10.71
CA LYS A 61 20.16 4.22 11.81
C LYS A 61 21.38 4.56 12.66
N SER A 62 22.35 3.63 12.73
CA SER A 62 23.55 3.77 13.56
C SER A 62 24.65 2.82 13.08
N LYS A 63 25.82 2.87 13.73
CA LYS A 63 26.92 1.92 13.49
C LYS A 63 26.67 0.51 14.08
N ASN A 64 25.67 0.34 14.95
CA ASN A 64 25.33 -0.98 15.51
C ASN A 64 24.50 -1.77 14.48
N PRO A 65 24.99 -2.92 13.98
CA PRO A 65 24.28 -3.72 12.98
C PRO A 65 23.01 -4.41 13.52
N LEU A 66 22.83 -4.46 14.85
CA LEU A 66 21.62 -5.02 15.48
C LEU A 66 20.48 -4.02 15.58
N HIS A 67 20.73 -2.73 15.30
CA HIS A 67 19.66 -1.74 15.26
C HIS A 67 18.95 -1.79 13.91
N TYR A 68 17.62 -1.90 13.94
CA TYR A 68 16.81 -1.85 12.72
C TYR A 68 17.11 -0.58 11.90
N PRO A 69 17.13 -0.69 10.55
CA PRO A 69 17.36 0.45 9.68
C PRO A 69 16.18 1.42 9.71
N VAL A 70 16.41 2.64 9.22
CA VAL A 70 15.33 3.55 8.86
C VAL A 70 14.87 3.19 7.45
N ILE A 71 13.56 2.99 7.29
CA ILE A 71 12.90 2.65 6.03
C ILE A 71 11.92 3.77 5.71
N GLU A 72 12.12 4.42 4.57
CA GLU A 72 11.25 5.49 4.09
C GLU A 72 10.78 5.18 2.66
N PRO A 73 9.58 4.61 2.48
CA PRO A 73 9.06 4.27 1.16
C PRO A 73 8.71 5.48 0.29
N ASN A 74 8.49 6.66 0.88
CA ASN A 74 8.06 7.87 0.17
C ASN A 74 6.79 7.67 -0.68
N TYR A 75 5.77 6.98 -0.15
CA TYR A 75 4.52 6.79 -0.89
C TYR A 75 3.91 8.12 -1.35
N PHE A 76 3.50 8.17 -2.62
CA PHE A 76 2.80 9.30 -3.24
C PHE A 76 3.61 10.60 -3.33
N THR A 77 4.94 10.50 -3.49
CA THR A 77 5.75 11.65 -3.91
C THR A 77 5.50 12.02 -5.36
N HIS A 78 5.09 11.07 -6.20
CA HIS A 78 4.63 11.30 -7.56
C HIS A 78 3.11 11.31 -7.64
N ARG A 79 2.55 12.37 -8.25
CA ARG A 79 1.10 12.54 -8.41
C ARG A 79 0.46 11.41 -9.23
N GLU A 80 1.17 10.91 -10.23
CA GLU A 80 0.72 9.83 -11.11
C GLU A 80 0.31 8.56 -10.33
N ASP A 81 0.96 8.26 -9.21
CA ASP A 81 0.62 7.11 -8.37
C ASP A 81 -0.75 7.26 -7.71
N ILE A 82 -1.12 8.49 -7.32
CA ILE A 82 -2.43 8.84 -6.76
C ILE A 82 -3.49 8.71 -7.85
N ASP A 83 -3.25 9.30 -9.02
CA ASP A 83 -4.22 9.34 -10.11
C ASP A 83 -4.58 7.91 -10.57
N VAL A 84 -3.58 7.03 -10.73
CA VAL A 84 -3.80 5.62 -11.09
C VAL A 84 -4.61 4.88 -10.03
N LEU A 85 -4.37 5.13 -8.74
CA LEU A 85 -5.13 4.49 -7.66
C LEU A 85 -6.57 5.02 -7.56
N ILE A 86 -6.82 6.30 -7.85
CA ILE A 86 -8.17 6.86 -7.94
C ILE A 86 -8.95 6.12 -9.04
N GLU A 87 -8.38 5.96 -10.23
CA GLU A 87 -9.00 5.15 -11.29
C GLU A 87 -9.24 3.69 -10.85
N GLY A 88 -8.28 3.11 -10.11
CA GLY A 88 -8.44 1.80 -9.49
C GLY A 88 -9.64 1.72 -8.52
N ILE A 89 -9.85 2.75 -7.70
CA ILE A 89 -11.02 2.86 -6.80
C ILE A 89 -12.31 2.94 -7.61
N ARG A 90 -12.36 3.73 -8.69
CA ARG A 90 -13.53 3.82 -9.59
C ARG A 90 -13.91 2.45 -10.16
N ILE A 91 -12.92 1.70 -10.63
CA ILE A 91 -13.14 0.33 -11.14
C ILE A 91 -13.64 -0.60 -10.03
N ALA A 92 -13.06 -0.54 -8.82
CA ALA A 92 -13.51 -1.36 -7.69
C ALA A 92 -14.97 -1.05 -7.30
N PHE A 93 -15.38 0.22 -7.31
CA PHE A 93 -16.76 0.64 -7.11
C PHE A 93 -17.69 0.06 -8.19
N ASN A 94 -17.29 0.13 -9.45
CA ASN A 94 -18.05 -0.44 -10.57
C ASN A 94 -18.23 -1.96 -10.40
N VAL A 95 -17.19 -2.69 -9.98
CA VAL A 95 -17.27 -4.13 -9.69
C VAL A 95 -18.27 -4.41 -8.55
N SER A 96 -18.16 -3.70 -7.43
CA SER A 96 -19.09 -3.84 -6.30
C SER A 96 -20.54 -3.52 -6.68
N ASN A 97 -20.75 -2.68 -7.68
CA ASN A 97 -22.07 -2.30 -8.18
C ASN A 97 -22.62 -3.21 -9.28
N THR A 98 -21.91 -4.26 -9.70
CA THR A 98 -22.43 -5.21 -10.70
C THR A 98 -23.66 -5.98 -10.19
N LYS A 99 -24.47 -6.53 -11.10
CA LYS A 99 -25.67 -7.32 -10.76
C LYS A 99 -25.36 -8.50 -9.84
N ALA A 100 -24.22 -9.17 -10.02
CA ALA A 100 -23.81 -10.32 -9.22
C ALA A 100 -23.59 -9.94 -7.75
N PHE A 101 -22.87 -8.86 -7.49
CA PHE A 101 -22.63 -8.34 -6.14
C PHE A 101 -23.88 -7.74 -5.50
N ARG A 102 -24.66 -6.94 -6.26
CA ARG A 102 -25.92 -6.38 -5.76
C ARG A 102 -26.94 -7.45 -5.38
N LYS A 103 -27.01 -8.58 -6.12
CA LYS A 103 -27.87 -9.73 -5.77
C LYS A 103 -27.52 -10.34 -4.41
N ARG A 104 -26.29 -10.13 -3.91
CA ARG A 104 -25.83 -10.56 -2.59
C ARG A 104 -25.88 -9.45 -1.54
N GLY A 105 -26.52 -8.31 -1.82
CA GLY A 105 -26.64 -7.19 -0.88
C GLY A 105 -25.35 -6.39 -0.70
N SER A 106 -24.34 -6.58 -1.56
CA SER A 106 -23.10 -5.80 -1.49
C SER A 106 -23.37 -4.32 -1.68
N ARG A 107 -22.76 -3.50 -0.83
CA ARG A 107 -22.81 -2.03 -0.89
C ARG A 107 -21.47 -1.44 -0.42
N PRO A 108 -21.02 -0.33 -1.01
CA PRO A 108 -19.84 0.38 -0.53
C PRO A 108 -19.98 0.85 0.92
N LEU A 109 -18.86 0.95 1.63
CA LEU A 109 -18.80 1.65 2.90
C LEU A 109 -18.92 3.16 2.66
N LEU A 110 -20.03 3.77 3.11
CA LEU A 110 -20.32 5.19 2.93
C LEU A 110 -19.80 6.07 4.08
N THR A 111 -19.31 5.45 5.15
CA THR A 111 -18.69 6.19 6.26
C THR A 111 -17.45 6.93 5.73
N GLN A 112 -17.41 8.25 5.94
CA GLN A 112 -16.32 9.08 5.44
C GLN A 112 -15.08 9.02 6.34
N MET A 113 -13.90 8.96 5.70
CA MET A 113 -12.60 8.96 6.38
C MET A 113 -12.45 10.16 7.33
N PRO A 114 -12.14 9.93 8.62
CA PRO A 114 -11.83 11.02 9.55
C PRO A 114 -10.68 11.89 9.03
N GLY A 115 -10.90 13.21 8.98
CA GLY A 115 -9.94 14.19 8.43
C GLY A 115 -10.25 14.65 7.01
N CYS A 116 -11.06 13.89 6.26
CA CYS A 116 -11.36 14.17 4.84
C CYS A 116 -12.77 14.72 4.57
N ARG A 117 -13.61 14.89 5.61
CA ARG A 117 -15.01 15.34 5.47
C ARG A 117 -15.19 16.74 4.85
N LYS A 118 -14.11 17.52 4.77
CA LYS A 118 -14.10 18.83 4.09
C LYS A 118 -14.20 18.70 2.57
N TYR A 119 -13.87 17.53 2.03
CA TYR A 119 -14.04 17.22 0.61
C TYR A 119 -15.38 16.47 0.43
N PRO A 120 -16.18 16.81 -0.59
CA PRO A 120 -17.39 16.06 -0.90
C PRO A 120 -17.05 14.57 -1.14
N PHE A 121 -17.94 13.68 -0.70
CA PHE A 121 -17.70 12.25 -0.91
C PHE A 121 -17.61 11.94 -2.40
N ASP A 122 -16.78 10.95 -2.73
CA ASP A 122 -16.57 10.43 -4.09
C ASP A 122 -15.88 11.38 -5.07
N THR A 123 -15.34 12.52 -4.63
CA THR A 123 -14.46 13.34 -5.47
C THR A 123 -13.01 12.88 -5.39
N ASP A 124 -12.20 13.26 -6.38
CA ASP A 124 -10.78 12.89 -6.43
C ASP A 124 -10.00 13.46 -5.24
N GLU A 125 -10.35 14.65 -4.77
CA GLU A 125 -9.75 15.26 -3.58
C GLU A 125 -10.08 14.48 -2.30
N TYR A 126 -11.31 13.95 -2.21
CA TYR A 126 -11.69 13.08 -1.10
C TYR A 126 -10.87 11.78 -1.11
N TRP A 127 -10.73 11.14 -2.27
CA TRP A 127 -9.98 9.89 -2.39
C TRP A 127 -8.48 10.08 -2.17
N GLU A 128 -7.87 11.14 -2.69
CA GLU A 128 -6.49 11.46 -2.36
C GLU A 128 -6.30 11.65 -0.85
N CYS A 129 -7.17 12.46 -0.22
CA CYS A 129 -7.12 12.64 1.23
C CYS A 129 -7.22 11.31 1.97
N ALA A 130 -8.18 10.46 1.58
CA ALA A 130 -8.39 9.16 2.21
C ALA A 130 -7.19 8.23 2.05
N MET A 131 -6.57 8.16 0.87
CA MET A 131 -5.36 7.36 0.62
C MET A 131 -4.16 7.84 1.45
N ARG A 132 -4.01 9.15 1.66
CA ARG A 132 -2.95 9.70 2.54
C ARG A 132 -3.16 9.37 4.01
N HIS A 133 -4.41 9.17 4.44
CA HIS A 133 -4.73 8.70 5.79
C HIS A 133 -4.63 7.19 5.95
N PHE A 134 -4.91 6.44 4.88
CA PHE A 134 -4.87 4.99 4.90
C PHE A 134 -4.33 4.42 3.59
N THR A 135 -3.02 4.19 3.61
CA THR A 135 -2.26 3.38 2.65
C THR A 135 -1.31 2.52 3.45
N PHE A 136 -1.03 1.31 2.97
CA PHE A 136 -0.10 0.40 3.61
C PHE A 136 0.66 -0.41 2.56
N THR A 137 1.78 -0.98 2.97
CA THR A 137 2.58 -1.87 2.13
C THR A 137 1.95 -3.26 2.07
N ILE A 138 2.00 -3.93 0.91
CA ILE A 138 1.75 -5.38 0.83
C ILE A 138 3.03 -6.20 1.02
N TYR A 139 4.08 -5.58 1.58
CA TYR A 139 5.34 -6.24 1.95
C TYR A 139 6.13 -6.80 0.77
N HIS A 140 6.14 -6.07 -0.36
CA HIS A 140 7.03 -6.33 -1.51
C HIS A 140 8.10 -5.24 -1.73
N PRO A 141 8.92 -4.88 -0.72
CA PRO A 141 10.04 -3.96 -0.94
C PRO A 141 11.09 -4.59 -1.85
N THR A 142 11.68 -3.78 -2.72
CA THR A 142 12.62 -4.23 -3.76
C THR A 142 13.57 -3.08 -4.15
N GLY A 143 14.62 -3.39 -4.90
CA GLY A 143 15.45 -2.39 -5.59
C GLY A 143 16.47 -1.63 -4.72
N THR A 144 16.65 -2.00 -3.46
CA THR A 144 17.59 -1.31 -2.55
C THR A 144 19.07 -1.59 -2.86
N CYS A 145 19.37 -2.59 -3.69
CA CYS A 145 20.69 -2.91 -4.21
C CYS A 145 20.62 -3.21 -5.72
N LYS A 146 19.99 -2.30 -6.45
CA LYS A 146 19.69 -2.38 -7.89
C LYS A 146 20.78 -3.08 -8.71
N MET A 147 20.39 -4.10 -9.45
CA MET A 147 21.21 -4.69 -10.50
C MET A 147 21.17 -3.81 -11.75
N GLY A 148 22.33 -3.48 -12.32
CA GLY A 148 22.37 -2.64 -13.51
C GLY A 148 23.77 -2.44 -14.06
N VAL A 149 23.85 -1.59 -15.08
CA VAL A 149 25.11 -1.08 -15.66
C VAL A 149 25.18 0.45 -15.60
N ASP A 150 24.15 1.08 -15.06
CA ASP A 150 24.06 2.52 -14.86
C ASP A 150 24.79 2.98 -13.58
N PRO A 151 25.12 4.27 -13.44
CA PRO A 151 25.87 4.79 -12.29
C PRO A 151 25.24 4.53 -10.92
N ASP A 152 23.92 4.33 -10.86
CA ASP A 152 23.19 4.09 -9.61
C ASP A 152 23.09 2.59 -9.25
N ALA A 153 23.68 1.70 -10.07
CA ALA A 153 23.68 0.26 -9.83
C ALA A 153 24.62 -0.12 -8.66
N VAL A 154 24.15 -1.03 -7.81
CA VAL A 154 24.93 -1.57 -6.67
C VAL A 154 25.59 -2.89 -7.03
N VAL A 155 24.91 -3.71 -7.83
CA VAL A 155 25.45 -4.97 -8.35
C VAL A 155 25.44 -5.02 -9.87
N ASP A 156 26.42 -5.71 -10.44
CA ASP A 156 26.47 -5.94 -11.88
C ASP A 156 25.49 -7.05 -12.33
N PRO A 157 25.32 -7.32 -13.63
CA PRO A 157 24.46 -8.40 -14.12
C PRO A 157 24.86 -9.82 -13.69
N ARG A 158 26.03 -9.99 -13.06
CA ARG A 158 26.47 -11.24 -12.42
C ARG A 158 26.32 -11.19 -10.89
N LEU A 159 25.58 -10.21 -10.38
CA LEU A 159 25.26 -9.97 -8.98
C LEU A 159 26.46 -9.65 -8.11
N ARG A 160 27.58 -9.22 -8.71
CA ARG A 160 28.79 -8.84 -7.99
C ARG A 160 28.66 -7.39 -7.55
N VAL A 161 28.96 -7.11 -6.28
CA VAL A 161 28.93 -5.74 -5.74
C VAL A 161 30.04 -4.92 -6.40
N TYR A 162 29.68 -3.75 -6.94
CA TYR A 162 30.67 -2.85 -7.53
C TYR A 162 31.69 -2.40 -6.48
N GLY A 163 32.98 -2.44 -6.85
CA GLY A 163 34.09 -2.02 -5.97
C GLY A 163 34.49 -3.02 -4.88
N VAL A 164 33.80 -4.16 -4.70
CA VAL A 164 34.09 -5.15 -3.66
C VAL A 164 34.38 -6.52 -4.27
N LYS A 165 35.54 -7.11 -3.97
CA LYS A 165 35.91 -8.44 -4.45
C LYS A 165 35.26 -9.54 -3.60
N GLY A 166 34.75 -10.58 -4.24
CA GLY A 166 34.23 -11.78 -3.56
C GLY A 166 32.86 -11.61 -2.90
N LEU A 167 32.14 -10.50 -3.13
CA LEU A 167 30.83 -10.24 -2.55
C LEU A 167 29.72 -10.19 -3.60
N ARG A 168 28.56 -10.78 -3.27
CA ARG A 168 27.34 -10.75 -4.07
C ARG A 168 26.11 -10.45 -3.21
N VAL A 169 25.05 -9.93 -3.83
CA VAL A 169 23.71 -9.78 -3.23
C VAL A 169 22.72 -10.60 -4.06
N ILE A 170 21.89 -11.43 -3.41
CA ILE A 170 21.07 -12.45 -4.07
C ILE A 170 19.65 -12.53 -3.47
N ASP A 171 19.02 -11.38 -3.22
CA ASP A 171 17.64 -11.28 -2.75
C ASP A 171 16.83 -10.26 -3.56
N ALA A 172 15.60 -9.93 -3.15
CA ALA A 172 14.73 -8.99 -3.86
C ALA A 172 15.35 -7.59 -4.06
N SER A 173 16.35 -7.19 -3.28
CA SER A 173 16.98 -5.88 -3.40
C SER A 173 17.63 -5.63 -4.77
N ILE A 174 17.98 -6.68 -5.51
CA ILE A 174 18.64 -6.55 -6.81
C ILE A 174 17.69 -6.30 -7.99
N MET A 175 16.38 -6.49 -7.83
CA MET A 175 15.46 -6.30 -8.96
C MET A 175 15.47 -4.81 -9.37
N PRO A 176 15.63 -4.51 -10.67
CA PRO A 176 15.87 -3.15 -11.16
C PRO A 176 14.63 -2.24 -11.15
#